data_AF-A0A183FTF6-F1
#
_entry.id   AF-A0A183FTF6-F1
#
_cell.length_a   1.000
_cell.length_b   1.000
_cell.length_c   1.000
_cell.angle_alpha   90.00
_cell.angle_beta   90.00
_cell.angle_gamma   90.00
#
_symmetry.space_group_name_H-M   'P 1'
#
loop_
_entity.id
_entity.type
_entity.pdbx_description
1 polymer ?
#
loop_
_entity_poly.entity_id
_entity_poly.type
_entity_poly.pdbx_seq_one_letter_code
_entity_poly.pdbx_strand_id
1 'polypeptide(L)'
;MQAAPLNEFRLNWVVEVIEAGTLVVWSDFCLISGETLSVQGSRFDFSEEKSLSTLVDSDGHIDIDNDLVLRSNTSIVSPSRFYSPRSGIRMDVTTSYPVIHLYGGRHLMCTGKGGETYASGKGLAIEAQFHTGSLNYVSFSNNTFLQNRTKPLGPHTSREFADKTFALLR
;
A
#
# COMPACT_ATOMS: atom_id res chain seq x y z
N MET A 1 26.35 -2.87 -5.30
CA MET A 1 26.19 -1.40 -5.26
C MET A 1 26.10 -1.01 -3.80
N GLN A 2 26.95 -0.09 -3.34
CA GLN A 2 27.02 0.31 -1.94
C GLN A 2 25.84 1.24 -1.64
N ALA A 3 25.03 0.91 -0.62
CA ALA A 3 23.91 1.76 -0.20
C ALA A 3 24.43 3.16 0.14
N ALA A 4 23.81 4.20 -0.44
CA ALA A 4 24.14 5.57 -0.10
C ALA A 4 23.95 5.79 1.42
N PRO A 5 24.84 6.55 2.09
CA PRO A 5 24.71 6.84 3.51
C PRO A 5 23.32 7.41 3.80
N LEU A 6 22.82 7.17 5.02
CA LEU A 6 21.55 7.67 5.57
C LEU A 6 21.54 9.22 5.61
N ASN A 7 21.51 9.87 4.46
CA ASN A 7 21.31 11.31 4.34
C ASN A 7 19.81 11.61 4.48
N GLU A 8 19.52 12.81 4.99
CA GLU A 8 18.24 13.43 5.40
C GLU A 8 17.07 13.45 4.37
N PHE A 9 17.12 12.63 3.32
CA PHE A 9 16.22 12.67 2.16
C PHE A 9 15.43 11.38 1.92
N ARG A 10 15.50 10.40 2.82
CA ARG A 10 14.62 9.22 2.78
C ARG A 10 13.23 9.55 3.30
N LEU A 11 12.21 8.83 2.84
CA LEU A 11 10.84 8.91 3.35
C LEU A 11 10.84 8.83 4.89
N ASN A 12 10.65 9.98 5.55
CA ASN A 12 10.41 10.05 6.99
C ASN A 12 8.90 9.98 7.27
N TRP A 13 8.18 9.17 6.50
CA TRP A 13 6.75 9.11 6.59
C TRP A 13 6.32 8.19 7.71
N VAL A 14 5.16 8.54 8.24
CA VAL A 14 4.45 7.79 9.24
C VAL A 14 3.19 7.25 8.58
N VAL A 15 3.01 5.94 8.66
CA VAL A 15 1.70 5.33 8.45
C VAL A 15 1.00 5.47 9.79
N GLU A 16 0.03 6.38 9.89
CA GLU A 16 -0.70 6.62 11.14
C GLU A 16 -1.67 5.46 11.40
N VAL A 17 -2.35 4.96 10.35
CA VAL A 17 -3.18 3.76 10.45
C VAL A 17 -3.48 3.17 9.07
N ILE A 18 -3.48 1.84 8.98
CA ILE A 18 -4.16 1.05 7.94
C ILE A 18 -4.86 -0.12 8.65
N GLU A 19 -6.19 -0.16 8.56
CA GLU A 19 -7.00 -1.24 9.13
C GLU A 19 -6.94 -2.51 8.28
N ALA A 20 -5.77 -3.16 8.24
CA ALA A 20 -5.53 -4.40 7.53
C ALA A 20 -5.67 -5.62 8.46
N GLY A 21 -6.24 -6.70 7.95
CA GLY A 21 -6.32 -7.99 8.66
C GLY A 21 -5.20 -8.94 8.26
N THR A 22 -4.90 -8.98 6.96
CA THR A 22 -3.90 -9.88 6.38
C THR A 22 -3.12 -9.17 5.28
N LEU A 23 -1.97 -9.73 4.89
CA LEU A 23 -1.24 -9.33 3.69
C LEU A 23 -1.15 -10.50 2.71
N VAL A 24 -1.10 -10.19 1.41
CA VAL A 24 -0.82 -11.21 0.38
C VAL A 24 0.67 -11.54 0.37
N VAL A 25 0.99 -12.84 0.37
CA VAL A 25 2.37 -13.33 0.45
C VAL A 25 2.95 -13.55 -0.94
N TRP A 26 4.17 -13.06 -1.15
CA TRP A 26 4.98 -13.39 -2.32
C TRP A 26 5.52 -14.82 -2.25
N SER A 27 5.49 -15.50 -3.38
CA SER A 27 6.28 -16.69 -3.68
C SER A 27 7.52 -16.29 -4.50
N ASP A 28 8.22 -17.29 -5.05
CA ASP A 28 9.40 -17.06 -5.87
C ASP A 28 9.10 -16.24 -7.14
N PHE A 29 10.15 -15.65 -7.72
CA PHE A 29 10.09 -14.93 -9.00
C PHE A 29 9.12 -13.73 -9.06
N CYS A 30 8.90 -13.05 -7.93
CA CYS A 30 7.97 -11.92 -7.82
C CYS A 30 6.54 -12.29 -8.25
N LEU A 31 6.13 -13.52 -7.94
CA LEU A 31 4.75 -13.99 -8.06
C LEU A 31 4.12 -14.04 -6.67
N ILE A 32 2.81 -13.94 -6.59
CA ILE A 32 2.12 -14.18 -5.32
C ILE A 32 1.88 -15.68 -5.14
N SER A 33 1.83 -16.12 -3.89
CA SER A 33 1.55 -17.51 -3.48
C SER A 33 0.07 -17.92 -3.62
N GLY A 34 -0.85 -16.95 -3.63
CA GLY A 34 -2.28 -17.22 -3.47
C GLY A 34 -2.75 -17.33 -2.02
N GLU A 35 -1.84 -17.13 -1.07
CA GLU A 35 -2.10 -17.17 0.38
C GLU A 35 -2.04 -15.77 0.99
N THR A 36 -2.69 -15.63 2.15
CA THR A 36 -2.58 -14.43 2.98
C THR A 36 -2.14 -14.81 4.39
N LEU A 37 -1.39 -13.92 5.04
CA LEU A 37 -0.94 -14.07 6.42
C LEU A 37 -1.44 -12.92 7.27
N SER A 38 -1.72 -13.19 8.55
CA SER A 38 -2.10 -12.14 9.50
C SER A 38 -1.02 -11.09 9.59
N VAL A 39 -1.41 -9.81 9.55
CA VAL A 39 -0.48 -8.71 9.84
C VAL A 39 -0.22 -8.55 11.33
N GLN A 40 -1.10 -9.08 12.19
CA GLN A 40 -1.06 -8.83 13.64
C GLN A 40 0.28 -9.25 14.26
N GLY A 41 0.95 -8.32 14.93
CA GLY A 41 2.26 -8.54 15.57
C GLY A 41 3.42 -8.70 14.59
N SER A 42 3.18 -8.58 13.28
CA SER A 42 4.22 -8.56 12.25
C SER A 42 4.77 -7.14 12.05
N ARG A 43 5.88 -7.04 11.30
CA ARG A 43 6.40 -5.72 10.88
C ARG A 43 5.41 -4.95 10.00
N PHE A 44 4.49 -5.64 9.33
CA PHE A 44 3.45 -5.08 8.47
C PHE A 44 2.14 -4.79 9.20
N ASP A 45 2.12 -4.86 10.54
CA ASP A 45 0.99 -4.41 11.34
C ASP A 45 0.92 -2.88 11.37
N PHE A 46 -0.10 -2.28 10.74
CA PHE A 46 -0.28 -0.83 10.71
C PHE A 46 -1.57 -0.42 11.43
N SER A 47 -2.07 -1.23 12.38
CA SER A 47 -3.23 -0.84 13.20
C SER A 47 -2.94 0.35 14.13
N GLU A 48 -1.67 0.66 14.33
CA GLU A 48 -1.20 1.80 15.11
C GLU A 48 -0.12 2.55 14.32
N GLU A 49 0.18 3.77 14.79
CA GLU A 49 1.16 4.64 14.18
C GLU A 49 2.53 3.94 14.06
N LYS A 50 3.07 3.91 12.85
CA LYS A 50 4.35 3.28 12.54
C LYS A 50 5.13 4.08 11.52
N SER A 51 6.38 4.39 11.85
CA SER A 51 7.31 4.98 10.88
C SER A 51 7.73 3.95 9.83
N LEU A 52 7.74 4.35 8.55
CA LEU A 52 8.26 3.51 7.46
C LEU A 52 9.76 3.18 7.63
N SER A 53 10.49 3.95 8.44
CA SER A 53 11.88 3.65 8.78
C SER A 53 12.05 2.29 9.49
N THR A 54 10.99 1.82 10.17
CA THR A 54 10.98 0.49 10.80
C THR A 54 10.96 -0.66 9.79
N LEU A 55 10.66 -0.37 8.52
CA LEU A 55 10.63 -1.33 7.43
C LEU A 55 11.93 -1.35 6.62
N VAL A 56 12.96 -0.62 7.05
CA VAL A 56 14.25 -0.63 6.36
C VAL A 56 14.92 -2.00 6.53
N ASP A 57 15.33 -2.62 5.42
CA ASP A 57 16.06 -3.88 5.40
C ASP A 57 17.59 -3.70 5.56
N SER A 58 18.33 -4.81 5.48
CA SER A 58 19.80 -4.82 5.60
C SER A 58 20.53 -4.07 4.48
N ASP A 59 19.92 -3.94 3.32
CA ASP A 59 20.47 -3.19 2.18
C ASP A 59 20.14 -1.70 2.28
N GLY A 60 19.37 -1.31 3.31
CA GLY A 60 18.89 0.04 3.46
C GLY A 60 17.82 0.38 2.44
N HIS A 61 16.83 -0.47 2.21
CA HIS A 61 15.65 -0.16 1.40
C HIS A 61 14.37 -0.30 2.24
N ILE A 62 13.35 0.49 1.95
CA ILE A 62 12.03 0.29 2.58
C ILE A 62 11.43 -0.97 1.98
N ASP A 63 11.34 -2.00 2.79
CA ASP A 63 10.96 -3.35 2.40
C ASP A 63 9.46 -3.56 2.58
N ILE A 64 8.70 -2.99 1.64
CA ILE A 64 7.26 -3.24 1.47
C ILE A 64 6.91 -3.16 -0.01
N ASP A 65 6.20 -4.17 -0.49
CA ASP A 65 5.69 -4.30 -1.85
C ASP A 65 4.47 -5.22 -1.81
N ASN A 66 3.51 -4.96 -0.92
CA ASN A 66 2.49 -5.95 -0.57
C ASN A 66 1.08 -5.36 -0.62
N ASP A 67 0.15 -6.20 -1.05
CA ASP A 67 -1.28 -5.96 -0.83
C ASP A 67 -1.61 -6.14 0.65
N LEU A 68 -2.06 -5.07 1.30
CA LEU A 68 -2.68 -5.11 2.62
C LEU A 68 -4.19 -5.26 2.45
N VAL A 69 -4.74 -6.38 2.93
CA VAL A 69 -6.16 -6.72 2.83
C VAL A 69 -6.92 -5.99 3.92
N LEU A 70 -7.75 -5.04 3.51
CA LEU A 70 -8.50 -4.16 4.40
C LEU A 70 -9.61 -4.93 5.13
N ARG A 71 -9.83 -4.61 6.40
CA ARG A 71 -10.94 -5.15 7.18
C ARG A 71 -12.25 -4.55 6.67
N SER A 72 -13.18 -5.40 6.26
CA SER A 72 -14.49 -5.00 5.70
C SER A 72 -15.57 -4.69 6.75
N ASN A 73 -15.22 -4.61 8.04
CA ASN A 73 -16.15 -4.98 9.11
C ASN A 73 -16.81 -3.80 9.87
N THR A 74 -16.74 -2.58 9.35
CA THR A 74 -17.40 -1.44 9.98
C THR A 74 -18.32 -0.72 9.00
N SER A 75 -19.49 -0.32 9.46
CA SER A 75 -20.45 0.53 8.73
C SER A 75 -19.90 1.91 8.35
N ILE A 76 -18.70 2.22 8.83
CA ILE A 76 -17.90 3.41 8.55
C ILE A 76 -16.57 2.92 7.97
N VAL A 77 -16.22 3.37 6.77
CA VAL A 77 -14.90 3.11 6.17
C VAL A 77 -13.89 4.01 6.86
N SER A 78 -13.08 3.46 7.77
CA SER A 78 -11.95 4.19 8.37
C SER A 78 -10.91 4.48 7.29
N PRO A 79 -10.46 5.75 7.10
CA PRO A 79 -9.43 6.06 6.12
C PRO A 79 -8.09 5.44 6.55
N SER A 80 -7.34 4.95 5.58
CA SER A 80 -5.91 4.73 5.74
C SER A 80 -5.21 6.07 5.74
N ARG A 81 -4.32 6.32 6.71
CA ARG A 81 -3.77 7.64 6.96
C ARG A 81 -2.26 7.65 6.94
N PHE A 82 -1.71 8.64 6.25
CA PHE A 82 -0.29 8.84 6.04
C PHE A 82 0.09 10.27 6.43
N TYR A 83 1.23 10.43 7.08
CA TYR A 83 1.70 11.73 7.57
C TYR A 83 3.17 11.93 7.28
N SER A 84 3.54 13.14 6.87
CA SER A 84 4.92 13.60 6.81
C SER A 84 5.17 14.59 7.94
N PRO A 85 5.92 14.22 9.00
CA PRO A 85 6.34 15.14 10.05
C PRO A 85 7.16 16.31 9.52
N ARG A 86 7.83 16.14 8.36
CA ARG A 86 8.70 17.15 7.77
C ARG A 86 7.92 18.34 7.19
N SER A 87 6.83 18.09 6.47
CA SER A 87 5.98 19.14 5.92
C SER A 87 4.73 19.42 6.74
N GLY A 88 4.37 18.52 7.66
CA GLY A 88 3.10 18.56 8.35
C GLY A 88 1.91 18.12 7.49
N ILE A 89 2.15 17.64 6.26
CA ILE A 89 1.07 17.20 5.36
C ILE A 89 0.57 15.82 5.79
N ARG A 90 -0.75 15.69 5.86
CA ARG A 90 -1.47 14.44 6.09
C ARG A 90 -2.30 14.09 4.86
N MET A 91 -2.37 12.80 4.55
CA MET A 91 -3.20 12.24 3.49
C MET A 91 -4.08 11.13 4.05
N ASP A 92 -5.38 11.26 3.83
CA ASP A 92 -6.38 10.25 4.15
C ASP A 92 -6.82 9.57 2.84
N VAL A 93 -6.81 8.23 2.84
CA VAL A 93 -7.19 7.39 1.69
C VAL A 93 -8.37 6.52 2.10
N THR A 94 -9.51 6.74 1.45
CA THR A 94 -10.68 5.86 1.49
C THR A 94 -10.83 5.15 0.16
N THR A 95 -11.32 3.92 0.17
CA THR A 95 -11.51 3.17 -1.06
C THR A 95 -12.62 2.12 -0.95
N SER A 96 -13.25 1.82 -2.09
CA SER A 96 -14.17 0.68 -2.23
C SER A 96 -13.46 -0.60 -2.68
N TYR A 97 -12.16 -0.53 -2.91
CA TYR A 97 -11.32 -1.69 -3.21
C TYR A 97 -10.99 -2.48 -1.95
N PRO A 98 -10.81 -3.81 -2.06
CA PRO A 98 -10.56 -4.67 -0.91
C PRO A 98 -9.13 -4.56 -0.35
N VAL A 99 -8.18 -4.06 -1.14
CA VAL A 99 -6.77 -3.95 -0.72
C VAL A 99 -6.19 -2.57 -1.01
N ILE A 100 -5.22 -2.18 -0.20
CA ILE A 100 -4.25 -1.14 -0.53
C ILE A 100 -2.89 -1.82 -0.68
N HIS A 101 -2.31 -1.71 -1.85
CA HIS A 101 -0.95 -2.13 -2.10
C HIS A 101 0.01 -0.98 -1.76
N LEU A 102 1.01 -1.29 -0.93
CA LEU A 102 2.07 -0.36 -0.57
C LEU A 102 3.38 -0.80 -1.20
N TYR A 103 4.01 0.11 -1.94
CA TYR A 103 5.33 -0.10 -2.50
C TYR A 103 6.31 0.99 -2.06
N GLY A 104 7.36 0.59 -1.35
CA GLY A 104 8.42 1.45 -0.81
C GLY A 104 9.37 2.04 -1.85
N GLY A 105 9.12 1.82 -3.14
CA GLY A 105 9.91 2.43 -4.21
C GLY A 105 11.31 1.83 -4.38
N ARG A 106 11.54 0.57 -3.98
CA ARG A 106 12.87 -0.07 -3.95
C ARG A 106 13.67 0.15 -5.23
N HIS A 107 13.04 -0.06 -6.39
CA HIS A 107 13.66 -0.02 -7.72
C HIS A 107 13.50 1.33 -8.44
N LEU A 108 13.02 2.37 -7.77
CA LEU A 108 12.88 3.70 -8.37
C LEU A 108 14.26 4.26 -8.72
N MET A 109 14.47 4.61 -9.99
CA MET A 109 15.66 5.31 -10.47
C MET A 109 15.34 6.13 -11.73
N CYS A 110 15.12 7.43 -11.58
CA CYS A 110 14.88 8.32 -12.72
C CYS A 110 15.17 9.79 -12.39
N THR A 111 15.24 10.63 -13.43
CA THR A 111 15.21 12.09 -13.28
C THR A 111 13.75 12.55 -13.15
N GLY A 112 13.44 13.13 -12.00
CA GLY A 112 12.14 13.63 -11.62
C GLY A 112 11.94 15.12 -11.91
N LYS A 113 10.92 15.68 -11.25
CA LYS A 113 10.53 17.08 -11.42
C LYS A 113 11.63 18.00 -10.89
N GLY A 114 11.86 19.13 -11.58
CA GLY A 114 12.91 20.09 -11.20
C GLY A 114 14.33 19.54 -11.31
N GLY A 115 14.53 18.44 -12.06
CA GLY A 115 15.84 17.80 -12.21
C GLY A 115 16.29 16.96 -11.01
N GLU A 116 15.43 16.74 -10.00
CA GLU A 116 15.78 15.89 -8.86
C GLU A 116 16.00 14.44 -9.31
N THR A 117 16.97 13.75 -8.72
CA THR A 117 17.07 12.29 -8.87
C THR A 117 16.08 11.59 -7.92
N TYR A 118 15.14 10.84 -8.48
CA TYR A 118 14.28 9.94 -7.72
C TYR A 118 14.96 8.58 -7.65
N ALA A 119 15.26 8.13 -6.43
CA ALA A 119 15.96 6.90 -6.12
C ALA A 119 15.14 6.07 -5.11
N SER A 120 15.66 4.91 -4.72
CA SER A 120 15.04 4.03 -3.72
C SER A 120 14.60 4.76 -2.46
N GLY A 121 13.37 4.52 -2.02
CA GLY A 121 12.81 5.14 -0.81
C GLY A 121 12.57 6.65 -0.91
N LYS A 122 12.47 7.20 -2.13
CA LYS A 122 12.10 8.61 -2.36
C LYS A 122 10.59 8.87 -2.40
N GLY A 123 9.78 7.84 -2.66
CA GLY A 123 8.33 7.96 -2.75
C GLY A 123 7.66 6.66 -2.33
N LEU A 124 6.45 6.77 -1.78
CA LEU A 124 5.60 5.64 -1.42
C LEU A 124 4.47 5.56 -2.45
N ALA A 125 4.34 4.41 -3.10
CA ALA A 125 3.16 4.15 -3.91
C ALA A 125 2.04 3.62 -3.00
N ILE A 126 0.83 4.19 -3.13
CA ILE A 126 -0.36 3.77 -2.41
C ILE A 126 -1.42 3.44 -3.47
N GLU A 127 -1.66 2.15 -3.65
CA GLU A 127 -2.42 1.65 -4.78
C GLU A 127 -3.65 0.88 -4.28
N ALA A 128 -4.80 1.55 -4.23
CA ALA A 128 -6.06 0.89 -3.97
C ALA A 128 -6.45 0.03 -5.19
N GLN A 129 -6.65 -1.26 -4.98
CA GLN A 129 -6.89 -2.20 -6.09
C GLN A 129 -7.63 -3.47 -5.67
N PHE A 130 -8.01 -4.30 -6.65
CA PHE A 130 -8.33 -5.69 -6.35
C PHE A 130 -7.05 -6.46 -6.00
N HIS A 131 -7.21 -7.62 -5.35
CA HIS A 131 -6.07 -8.47 -5.01
C HIS A 131 -5.21 -8.74 -6.26
N THR A 132 -3.91 -8.59 -6.09
CA THR A 132 -2.92 -9.08 -7.04
C THR A 132 -3.24 -10.54 -7.34
N GLY A 133 -3.15 -10.95 -8.61
CA GLY A 133 -3.47 -12.31 -9.05
C GLY A 133 -4.92 -12.76 -8.84
N SER A 134 -5.87 -11.86 -8.59
CA SER A 134 -7.30 -12.18 -8.39
C SER A 134 -7.96 -12.98 -9.52
N LEU A 135 -7.43 -12.91 -10.75
CA LEU A 135 -7.88 -13.72 -11.88
C LEU A 135 -7.35 -15.16 -11.85
N ASN A 136 -6.21 -15.39 -11.20
CA ASN A 136 -5.52 -16.69 -11.18
C ASN A 136 -5.81 -17.49 -9.90
N TYR A 137 -6.19 -16.82 -8.81
CA TYR A 137 -6.44 -17.45 -7.52
C TYR A 137 -7.92 -17.34 -7.13
N VAL A 138 -8.59 -18.49 -7.07
CA VAL A 138 -10.03 -18.57 -6.78
C VAL A 138 -10.35 -18.00 -5.39
N SER A 139 -9.47 -18.17 -4.41
CA SER A 139 -9.57 -17.56 -3.07
C SER A 139 -9.69 -16.03 -3.10
N PHE A 140 -9.17 -15.38 -4.15
CA PHE A 140 -9.21 -13.94 -4.35
C PHE A 140 -10.30 -13.49 -5.35
N SER A 141 -10.93 -14.45 -6.04
CA SER A 141 -11.78 -14.19 -7.21
C SER A 141 -13.18 -13.64 -6.91
N ASN A 142 -13.68 -13.78 -5.67
CA ASN A 142 -14.90 -13.10 -5.19
C ASN A 142 -14.76 -11.56 -5.20
N ASN A 143 -13.54 -11.06 -5.38
CA ASN A 143 -13.20 -9.65 -5.42
C ASN A 143 -12.85 -9.19 -6.85
N THR A 144 -13.58 -9.67 -7.87
CA THR A 144 -13.40 -9.23 -9.27
C THR A 144 -14.70 -8.69 -9.85
N PHE A 145 -14.59 -7.72 -10.76
CA PHE A 145 -15.75 -7.04 -11.37
C PHE A 145 -16.67 -7.99 -12.15
N LEU A 146 -16.12 -9.08 -12.69
CA LEU A 146 -16.86 -10.06 -13.50
C LEU A 146 -17.90 -10.86 -12.69
N GLN A 147 -17.70 -11.06 -11.39
CA GLN A 147 -18.65 -11.80 -10.55
C GLN A 147 -19.74 -10.92 -9.92
N ASN A 148 -19.59 -9.59 -9.92
CA ASN A 148 -20.60 -8.65 -9.38
C ASN A 148 -21.73 -8.31 -10.37
N ARG A 149 -21.81 -8.95 -11.55
CA ARG A 149 -22.92 -8.77 -12.50
C ARG A 149 -24.26 -9.37 -12.03
N THR A 150 -24.27 -10.22 -11.01
CA THR A 150 -25.49 -10.91 -10.52
C THR A 150 -26.20 -10.21 -9.37
N LYS A 151 -25.66 -9.12 -8.81
CA LYS A 151 -26.37 -8.30 -7.82
C LYS A 151 -27.09 -7.14 -8.52
N PRO A 152 -28.43 -7.02 -8.40
CA PRO A 152 -29.15 -5.88 -8.97
C PRO A 152 -28.62 -4.59 -8.34
N LEU A 153 -28.30 -3.60 -9.18
CA LEU A 153 -27.89 -2.28 -8.75
C LEU A 153 -29.11 -1.58 -8.11
N GLY A 154 -29.04 -1.33 -6.80
CA GLY A 154 -30.00 -0.47 -6.12
C GLY A 154 -29.85 1.00 -6.55
N PRO A 155 -30.90 1.83 -6.43
CA PRO A 155 -30.99 3.14 -7.08
C PRO A 155 -29.98 4.20 -6.63
N HIS A 156 -29.14 3.96 -5.62
CA HIS A 156 -28.21 4.96 -5.07
C HIS A 156 -26.89 4.34 -4.61
N THR A 157 -26.07 3.84 -5.53
CA THR A 157 -24.66 3.52 -5.21
C THR A 157 -23.73 4.26 -6.16
N SER A 158 -23.23 5.42 -5.72
CA SER A 158 -22.01 6.00 -6.28
C SER A 158 -20.83 5.18 -5.77
N ARG A 159 -20.03 4.60 -6.67
CA ARG A 159 -18.71 4.07 -6.33
C ARG A 159 -17.70 5.15 -6.70
N GLU A 160 -17.16 5.85 -5.70
CA GLU A 160 -15.89 6.53 -5.90
C GLU A 160 -14.81 5.45 -5.98
N PHE A 161 -14.19 5.35 -7.15
CA PHE A 161 -12.99 4.56 -7.34
C PHE A 161 -11.82 5.48 -6.96
N ALA A 162 -11.11 5.16 -5.88
CA ALA A 162 -9.84 5.80 -5.63
C ALA A 162 -8.86 5.33 -6.71
N ASP A 163 -8.38 6.25 -7.54
CA ASP A 163 -7.33 6.01 -8.52
C ASP A 163 -5.98 5.81 -7.81
N LYS A 164 -5.08 5.06 -8.45
CA LYS A 164 -3.70 4.85 -7.95
C LYS A 164 -3.05 6.18 -7.61
N THR A 165 -2.60 6.34 -6.37
CA THR A 165 -1.99 7.58 -5.90
C THR A 165 -0.52 7.34 -5.60
N PHE A 166 0.36 8.04 -6.32
CA PHE A 166 1.77 8.10 -5.97
C PHE A 166 2.04 9.41 -5.25
N ALA A 167 2.49 9.34 -4.01
CA ALA A 167 2.67 10.53 -3.18
C ALA A 167 4.16 10.75 -2.87
N LEU A 168 4.64 11.92 -3.28
CA LEU A 168 5.96 12.48 -2.97
C LEU A 168 5.74 13.68 -2.03
N LEU A 169 5.38 13.40 -0.80
CA LEU A 169 5.29 14.38 0.27
C LEU A 169 6.71 14.61 0.80
N ARG A 170 7.27 15.78 0.45
CA ARG A 170 8.50 16.31 1.06
C ARG A 170 8.22 16.87 2.44
#